data_AF-A0A961S5U1-F1
#
_entry.id   AF-A0A961S5U1-F1
#
_cell.length_a   1.000
_cell.length_b   1.000
_cell.length_c   1.000
_cell.angle_alpha   90.00
_cell.angle_beta   90.00
_cell.angle_gamma   90.00
#
_symmetry.space_group_name_H-M   'P 1'
#
loop_
_entity.id
_entity.type
_entity.pdbx_description
1 polymer ?
#
loop_
_entity_poly.entity_id
_entity_poly.type
_entity_poly.pdbx_seq_one_letter_code
_entity_poly.pdbx_strand_id
1 'polypeptide(L)'
;MSLDDPFAVEAEKNPYGELPEWNLADLYPGRDSPELKEALSRAEALSKAFAERWRGKLAEIAAGPEAGSKLAEAVREFENLDDLIGRIISFAGLLHAGDTVDPA
;
A
#
# COMPACT_ATOMS: atom_id res chain seq x y z
N MET A 1 -7.42 56.69 10.96
CA MET A 1 -6.25 56.00 11.56
C MET A 1 -6.51 54.53 11.34
N SER A 2 -5.94 53.99 10.25
CA SER A 2 -6.11 52.59 9.83
C SER A 2 -5.44 51.71 10.89
N LEU A 3 -6.17 50.73 11.41
CA LEU A 3 -5.57 49.62 12.15
C LEU A 3 -5.16 48.61 11.10
N ASP A 4 -3.91 48.67 10.67
CA ASP A 4 -3.29 47.56 9.95
C ASP A 4 -3.22 46.39 10.94
N ASP A 5 -3.96 45.32 10.63
CA ASP A 5 -4.03 44.12 11.46
C ASP A 5 -2.64 43.45 11.54
N PRO A 6 -1.97 43.45 12.70
CA PRO A 6 -0.63 42.90 12.84
C PRO A 6 -0.58 41.36 12.72
N PHE A 7 -1.73 40.71 12.57
CA PHE A 7 -1.87 39.27 12.37
C PHE A 7 -2.34 38.89 10.97
N ALA A 8 -2.44 39.85 10.05
CA ALA A 8 -2.69 39.54 8.64
C ALA A 8 -1.52 38.70 8.10
N VAL A 9 -1.77 37.41 7.88
CA VAL A 9 -0.84 36.52 7.20
C VAL A 9 -0.86 36.91 5.73
N GLU A 10 0.16 37.64 5.27
CA GLU A 10 0.43 37.74 3.84
C GLU A 10 0.71 36.33 3.33
N ALA A 11 0.02 35.93 2.27
CA ALA A 11 0.28 34.65 1.63
C ALA A 11 1.73 34.66 1.13
N GLU A 12 2.62 33.98 1.87
CA GLU A 12 4.01 33.81 1.45
C GLU A 12 4.00 33.16 0.07
N LYS A 13 4.42 33.92 -0.95
CA LYS A 13 4.84 33.33 -2.22
C LYS A 13 5.94 32.36 -1.88
N ASN A 14 5.65 31.06 -2.00
CA ASN A 14 6.62 29.99 -1.78
C ASN A 14 7.91 30.35 -2.54
N PRO A 15 8.99 30.73 -1.83
CA PRO A 15 10.20 31.27 -2.47
C PRO A 15 10.93 30.19 -3.28
N TYR A 16 10.49 28.93 -3.15
CA TYR A 16 11.03 27.76 -3.84
C TYR A 16 10.23 27.35 -5.08
N GLY A 17 9.11 28.03 -5.41
CA GLY A 17 8.23 27.61 -6.51
C GLY A 17 7.50 26.31 -6.22
N GLU A 18 7.13 25.55 -7.26
CA GLU A 18 6.59 24.19 -7.09
C GLU A 18 7.70 23.27 -6.60
N LEU A 19 7.50 22.67 -5.42
CA LEU A 19 8.44 21.70 -4.87
C LEU A 19 8.35 20.37 -5.63
N PRO A 20 9.46 19.66 -5.82
CA PRO A 20 9.43 18.36 -6.49
C PRO A 20 8.68 17.32 -5.65
N GLU A 21 7.81 16.55 -6.31
CA GLU A 21 7.11 15.41 -5.71
C GLU A 21 7.68 14.09 -6.20
N TRP A 22 7.45 13.03 -5.41
CA TRP A 22 7.82 11.67 -5.82
C TRP A 22 6.89 11.19 -6.93
N ASN A 23 7.46 10.74 -8.04
CA ASN A 23 6.68 10.05 -9.06
C ASN A 23 6.37 8.63 -8.58
N LEU A 24 5.11 8.36 -8.26
CA LEU A 24 4.64 7.05 -7.79
C LEU A 24 4.06 6.17 -8.91
N ALA A 25 4.10 6.61 -10.16
CA ALA A 25 3.50 5.90 -11.29
C ALA A 25 4.10 4.49 -11.53
N ASP A 26 5.35 4.27 -11.11
CA ASP A 26 5.98 2.94 -11.14
C ASP A 26 5.29 1.93 -10.20
N LEU A 27 4.66 2.43 -9.12
CA LEU A 27 3.85 1.61 -8.22
C LEU A 27 2.40 1.54 -8.70
N TYR A 28 1.72 2.68 -8.84
CA TYR A 28 0.39 2.76 -9.43
C TYR A 28 0.21 4.12 -10.10
N PRO A 29 -0.50 4.23 -11.23
CA PRO A 29 -0.67 5.50 -11.94
C PRO A 29 -1.32 6.61 -11.10
N GLY A 30 -2.09 6.24 -10.09
CA GLY A 30 -2.72 7.17 -9.16
C GLY A 30 -3.67 6.48 -8.19
N ARG A 31 -4.18 7.24 -7.23
CA ARG A 31 -5.09 6.76 -6.18
C ARG A 31 -6.39 6.17 -6.72
N ASP A 32 -6.93 6.74 -7.79
CA ASP A 32 -8.19 6.28 -8.40
C ASP A 32 -7.96 5.33 -9.59
N SER A 33 -6.71 4.93 -9.82
CA SER A 33 -6.34 4.10 -10.96
C SER A 33 -7.08 2.75 -10.95
N PRO A 34 -7.52 2.25 -12.13
CA PRO A 34 -8.11 0.92 -12.22
C PRO A 34 -7.11 -0.16 -11.76
N GLU A 35 -5.82 0.02 -12.01
CA GLU A 35 -4.76 -0.90 -11.61
C GLU A 35 -4.67 -1.07 -10.09
N LEU A 36 -4.78 0.03 -9.31
CA LEU A 36 -4.80 -0.05 -7.85
C LEU A 36 -6.07 -0.74 -7.34
N LYS A 37 -7.22 -0.44 -7.94
CA LYS A 37 -8.51 -1.08 -7.59
C LYS A 37 -8.49 -2.59 -7.85
N GLU A 38 -7.94 -3.00 -8.99
CA GLU A 38 -7.74 -4.41 -9.33
C GLU A 38 -6.76 -5.09 -8.37
N ALA A 39 -5.65 -4.42 -8.03
CA ALA A 39 -4.67 -4.94 -7.08
C ALA A 39 -5.27 -5.15 -5.68
N LEU A 40 -6.07 -4.20 -5.19
CA LEU A 40 -6.79 -4.31 -3.91
C LEU A 40 -7.79 -5.48 -3.94
N SER A 41 -8.59 -5.59 -5.00
CA SER A 41 -9.55 -6.70 -5.15
C SER A 41 -8.84 -8.05 -5.22
N ARG A 42 -7.72 -8.13 -5.95
CA ARG A 42 -6.90 -9.34 -6.04
C ARG A 42 -6.27 -9.70 -4.69
N ALA A 43 -5.74 -8.73 -3.95
CA ALA A 43 -5.17 -8.95 -2.63
C ALA A 43 -6.22 -9.50 -1.65
N GLU A 44 -7.45 -8.98 -1.68
CA GLU A 44 -8.56 -9.48 -0.88
C GLU A 44 -8.89 -10.94 -1.23
N ALA A 45 -9.05 -11.25 -2.52
CA ALA A 45 -9.39 -12.58 -2.99
C ALA A 45 -8.30 -13.61 -2.63
N LEU A 46 -7.03 -13.28 -2.88
CA LEU A 46 -5.90 -14.14 -2.55
C LEU A 46 -5.76 -14.34 -1.04
N SER A 47 -5.99 -13.30 -0.22
CA SER A 47 -5.95 -13.42 1.24
C SER A 47 -6.99 -14.40 1.76
N LYS A 48 -8.22 -14.35 1.22
CA LYS A 48 -9.30 -15.28 1.58
C LYS A 48 -8.94 -16.72 1.18
N ALA A 49 -8.53 -16.91 -0.07
CA ALA A 49 -8.13 -18.23 -0.58
C ALA A 49 -6.96 -18.83 0.21
N PHE A 50 -5.95 -18.03 0.53
CA PHE A 50 -4.79 -18.45 1.33
C PHE A 50 -5.22 -18.89 2.73
N ALA A 51 -6.05 -18.09 3.41
CA ALA A 51 -6.56 -18.42 4.73
C ALA A 51 -7.41 -19.70 4.70
N GLU A 52 -8.32 -19.83 3.74
CA GLU A 52 -9.14 -21.04 3.57
C GLU A 52 -8.28 -22.29 3.36
N ARG A 53 -7.19 -22.15 2.59
CA ARG A 53 -6.32 -23.26 2.23
C ARG A 53 -5.41 -23.70 3.37
N TRP A 54 -4.78 -22.77 4.09
CA TRP A 54 -3.65 -23.09 4.98
C TRP A 54 -3.92 -22.86 6.47
N ARG A 55 -4.85 -21.96 6.85
CA ARG A 55 -5.08 -21.59 8.26
C ARG A 55 -5.47 -22.82 9.09
N GLY A 56 -4.72 -23.06 10.16
CA GLY A 56 -4.97 -24.17 11.09
C GLY A 56 -4.62 -25.56 10.58
N LYS A 57 -4.13 -25.69 9.33
CA LYS A 57 -3.88 -27.00 8.68
C LYS A 57 -2.39 -27.34 8.55
N LEU A 58 -1.50 -26.38 8.80
CA LEU A 58 -0.06 -26.54 8.55
C LEU A 58 0.58 -27.68 9.35
N ALA A 59 0.18 -27.90 10.60
CA ALA A 59 0.72 -28.98 11.43
C ALA A 59 0.39 -30.37 10.86
N GLU A 60 -0.85 -30.57 10.40
CA GLU A 60 -1.28 -31.80 9.75
C GLU A 60 -0.53 -32.02 8.43
N ILE A 61 -0.42 -30.97 7.61
CA ILE A 61 0.31 -31.00 6.34
C ILE A 61 1.79 -31.35 6.56
N ALA A 62 2.42 -30.79 7.60
CA ALA A 62 3.81 -31.05 7.95
C ALA A 62 4.07 -32.49 8.42
N ALA A 63 3.05 -33.18 8.93
CA ALA A 63 3.14 -34.59 9.34
C ALA A 63 2.90 -35.56 8.18
N GLY A 64 2.40 -35.08 7.04
CA GLY A 64 2.07 -35.90 5.88
C GLY A 64 3.27 -36.25 4.99
N PRO A 65 3.11 -37.24 4.10
CA PRO A 65 4.18 -37.69 3.19
C PRO A 65 4.61 -36.63 2.16
N GLU A 66 3.76 -35.63 1.90
CA GLU A 66 4.01 -34.53 0.95
C GLU A 66 4.39 -33.21 1.64
N ALA A 67 4.80 -33.26 2.92
CA ALA A 67 5.04 -32.08 3.75
C ALA A 67 5.92 -31.03 3.06
N GLY A 68 7.08 -31.44 2.52
CA GLY A 68 8.03 -30.53 1.88
C GLY A 68 7.42 -29.76 0.70
N SER A 69 6.75 -30.46 -0.22
CA SER A 69 6.11 -29.83 -1.38
C SER A 69 4.94 -28.93 -1.02
N LYS A 70 4.09 -29.36 -0.07
CA LYS A 70 2.91 -28.57 0.33
C LYS A 70 3.30 -27.33 1.13
N LEU A 71 4.31 -27.42 1.99
CA LEU A 71 4.82 -26.25 2.71
C LEU A 71 5.53 -25.27 1.76
N ALA A 72 6.30 -25.77 0.79
CA ALA A 72 6.91 -24.92 -0.24
C ALA A 72 5.84 -24.21 -1.10
N GLU A 73 4.72 -24.88 -1.39
CA GLU A 73 3.57 -24.27 -2.06
C GLU A 73 2.94 -23.17 -1.21
N ALA A 74 2.71 -23.41 0.08
CA ALA A 74 2.19 -22.42 1.01
C ALA A 74 3.09 -21.18 1.11
N VAL A 75 4.41 -21.38 1.22
CA VAL A 75 5.38 -20.26 1.26
C VAL A 75 5.32 -19.45 -0.03
N ARG A 76 5.32 -20.11 -1.19
CA ARG A 76 5.26 -19.43 -2.48
C ARG A 76 3.97 -18.63 -2.66
N GLU A 77 2.83 -19.19 -2.24
CA GLU A 77 1.56 -18.46 -2.27
C GLU A 77 1.58 -17.24 -1.33
N PHE A 78 2.16 -17.39 -0.15
CA PHE A 78 2.32 -16.31 0.81
C PHE A 78 3.22 -15.19 0.26
N GLU A 79 4.39 -15.52 -0.30
CA GLU A 79 5.33 -14.55 -0.88
C GLU A 79 4.67 -13.75 -2.01
N ASN A 80 3.94 -14.41 -2.92
CA ASN A 80 3.22 -13.71 -3.98
C ASN A 80 2.13 -12.76 -3.46
N LEU A 81 1.47 -13.12 -2.35
CA LEU A 81 0.49 -12.26 -1.69
C LEU A 81 1.17 -11.08 -0.98
N ASP A 82 2.27 -11.35 -0.28
CA ASP A 82 3.04 -10.35 0.46
C ASP A 82 3.66 -9.32 -0.49
N ASP A 83 4.20 -9.75 -1.64
CA ASP A 83 4.71 -8.84 -2.68
C ASP A 83 3.62 -7.89 -3.20
N LEU A 84 2.42 -8.42 -3.47
CA LEU A 84 1.28 -7.62 -3.94
C LEU A 84 0.84 -6.60 -2.88
N ILE A 85 0.66 -7.05 -1.64
CA ILE A 85 0.25 -6.19 -0.52
C ILE A 85 1.34 -5.15 -0.21
N GLY A 86 2.61 -5.56 -0.22
CA GLY A 86 3.77 -4.71 0.00
C GLY A 86 3.85 -3.57 -1.00
N ARG A 87 3.59 -3.84 -2.29
CA ARG A 87 3.47 -2.79 -3.32
C ARG A 87 2.34 -1.81 -3.02
N ILE A 88 1.16 -2.29 -2.61
CA ILE A 88 -0.01 -1.46 -2.26
C ILE A 88 0.30 -0.57 -1.05
N ILE A 89 0.83 -1.15 0.03
CA ILE A 89 1.17 -0.42 1.26
C ILE A 89 2.27 0.59 1.01
N SER A 90 3.28 0.25 0.20
CA SER A 90 4.35 1.19 -0.18
C SER A 90 3.80 2.40 -0.93
N PHE A 91 2.87 2.18 -1.87
CA PHE A 91 2.20 3.28 -2.57
C PHE A 91 1.42 4.18 -1.61
N ALA A 92 0.59 3.60 -0.75
CA ALA A 92 -0.19 4.35 0.24
C ALA A 92 0.70 5.13 1.22
N GLY A 93 1.76 4.50 1.72
CA GLY A 93 2.70 5.11 2.65
C GLY A 93 3.48 6.27 2.04
N LEU A 94 3.94 6.13 0.79
CA LEU A 94 4.64 7.20 0.08
C LEU A 94 3.71 8.36 -0.28
N LEU A 95 2.46 8.06 -0.68
CA LEU A 95 1.45 9.08 -0.94
C LEU A 95 1.19 9.91 0.33
N HIS A 96 0.98 9.26 1.46
CA HIS A 96 0.80 9.95 2.75
C HIS A 96 2.05 10.73 3.20
N ALA A 97 3.25 10.21 2.94
CA ALA A 97 4.49 10.93 3.25
C ALA A 97 4.69 12.19 2.38
N GLY A 98 4.10 12.23 1.18
CA GLY A 98 4.10 13.40 0.30
C GLY A 98 3.20 14.53 0.80
N ASP A 99 2.07 14.20 1.42
CA ASP A 99 1.17 15.15 2.07
C ASP A 99 0.58 14.57 3.36
N THR A 100 1.25 14.83 4.49
CA THR A 100 0.86 14.27 5.79
C THR A 100 -0.33 14.97 6.43
N VAL A 101 -0.77 16.12 5.87
CA VAL A 101 -1.92 16.88 6.37
C VAL A 101 -3.16 16.71 5.51
N ASP A 102 -3.06 16.08 4.33
CA ASP A 102 -4.20 15.65 3.54
C ASP A 102 -4.97 14.53 4.28
N PRO A 103 -6.21 14.80 4.74
CA PRO A 103 -7.02 13.81 5.44
C PRO A 103 -7.70 12.81 4.51
N ALA A 104 -7.60 12.98 3.19
CA ALA A 104 -8.33 12.19 2.21
C ALA A 104 -7.80 10.76 2.09
#